data_AF-A0A9D0W0P3-F1
#
_entry.id   AF-A0A9D0W0P3-F1
#
_cell.length_a   1.000
_cell.length_b   1.000
_cell.length_c   1.000
_cell.angle_alpha   90.00
_cell.angle_beta   90.00
_cell.angle_gamma   90.00
#
_symmetry.space_group_name_H-M   'P 1'
#
loop_
_entity.id
_entity.type
_entity.pdbx_description
1 polymer ?
#
loop_
_entity_poly.entity_id
_entity_poly.type
_entity_poly.pdbx_seq_one_letter_code
_entity_poly.pdbx_strand_id
1 'polypeptide(L)'
;MTKRLKASERKATILAVAKVLFADKGYHGVSVDEIARRLGVSPAILYRHFPSKEALYEAVLNDIACRRESYVEAVVASEGSFEDVLRRITRIFIDSVAADPDYLRMEMQSALEGSEATRQFFENRWRPFTDLIEYH
;
A
#
# COMPACT_ATOMS: atom_id res chain seq x y z
N MET A 1 -22.83 15.27 -18.78
CA MET A 1 -23.23 15.05 -17.37
C MET A 1 -22.17 14.20 -16.69
N THR A 2 -21.39 14.78 -15.78
CA THR A 2 -20.33 14.08 -15.04
C THR A 2 -20.97 13.18 -13.99
N LYS A 3 -20.90 11.86 -14.18
CA LYS A 3 -21.44 10.86 -13.24
C LYS A 3 -20.80 11.09 -11.87
N ARG A 4 -21.61 11.42 -10.86
CA ARG A 4 -21.14 11.61 -9.48
C ARG A 4 -20.74 10.24 -8.95
N LEU A 5 -19.44 9.93 -8.99
CA LEU A 5 -18.87 8.71 -8.42
C LEU A 5 -19.39 8.50 -6.99
N LYS A 6 -19.72 7.25 -6.65
CA LYS A 6 -20.09 6.88 -5.28
C LYS A 6 -18.92 7.18 -4.34
N ALA A 7 -19.20 7.46 -3.07
CA ALA A 7 -18.16 7.88 -2.11
C ALA A 7 -16.99 6.87 -2.00
N SER A 8 -17.27 5.57 -2.13
CA SER A 8 -16.27 4.50 -2.17
C SER A 8 -15.39 4.53 -3.42
N GLU A 9 -15.99 4.70 -4.61
CA GLU A 9 -15.27 4.83 -5.88
C GLU A 9 -14.33 6.04 -5.87
N ARG A 10 -14.76 7.13 -5.22
CA ARG A 10 -13.94 8.33 -5.05
C ARG A 10 -12.75 8.10 -4.12
N LYS A 11 -12.96 7.43 -2.97
CA LYS A 11 -11.88 7.09 -2.04
C LYS A 11 -10.82 6.24 -2.74
N ALA A 12 -11.24 5.21 -3.48
CA ALA A 12 -10.32 4.36 -4.25
C ALA A 12 -9.54 5.15 -5.31
N THR A 13 -10.20 6.07 -6.02
CA THR A 13 -9.52 6.93 -7.01
C THR A 13 -8.48 7.84 -6.36
N ILE A 14 -8.79 8.43 -5.19
CA ILE A 14 -7.85 9.27 -4.44
C ILE A 14 -6.63 8.45 -4.03
N LEU A 15 -6.83 7.25 -3.46
CA LEU A 15 -5.74 6.37 -3.04
C LEU A 15 -4.85 5.98 -4.22
N ALA A 16 -5.43 5.61 -5.35
CA ALA A 16 -4.66 5.21 -6.54
C ALA A 16 -3.75 6.34 -7.05
N VAL A 17 -4.25 7.58 -7.11
CA VAL A 17 -3.45 8.73 -7.56
C VAL A 17 -2.41 9.13 -6.52
N ALA A 18 -2.78 9.14 -5.23
CA ALA A 18 -1.87 9.46 -4.15
C ALA A 18 -0.70 8.45 -4.09
N LYS A 19 -0.98 7.15 -4.28
CA LYS A 19 0.03 6.09 -4.35
C LYS A 19 1.12 6.40 -5.36
N VAL A 20 0.74 6.73 -6.60
CA VAL A 20 1.71 7.02 -7.67
C VAL A 20 2.59 8.22 -7.30
N LEU A 21 1.99 9.29 -6.76
CA LEU A 21 2.73 10.49 -6.38
C LEU A 21 3.68 10.23 -5.19
N PHE A 22 3.20 9.52 -4.17
CA PHE A 22 4.03 9.18 -3.02
C PHE A 22 5.15 8.22 -3.40
N ALA A 23 4.89 7.23 -4.26
CA ALA A 23 5.95 6.35 -4.77
C ALA A 23 7.02 7.14 -5.51
N ASP A 24 6.63 8.07 -6.39
CA ASP A 24 7.56 8.84 -7.20
C ASP A 24 8.42 9.81 -6.36
N LYS A 25 7.81 10.51 -5.39
CA LYS A 25 8.43 11.66 -4.72
C LYS A 25 8.66 11.49 -3.22
N GLY A 26 8.27 10.37 -2.64
CA GLY A 26 8.23 10.14 -1.19
C GLY A 26 7.17 10.98 -0.48
N TYR A 27 7.00 10.75 0.83
CA TYR A 27 6.00 11.47 1.62
C TYR A 27 6.26 12.98 1.64
N HIS A 28 7.51 13.39 1.83
CA HIS A 28 7.89 14.80 1.95
C HIS A 28 7.84 15.56 0.61
N GLY A 29 8.03 14.88 -0.52
CA GLY A 29 8.02 15.49 -1.85
C GLY A 29 6.64 15.75 -2.45
N VAL A 30 5.56 15.32 -1.78
CA VAL A 30 4.17 15.48 -2.25
C VAL A 30 3.40 16.45 -1.36
N SER A 31 2.62 17.34 -1.99
CA SER A 31 1.64 18.21 -1.32
C SER A 31 0.20 17.77 -1.60
N VAL A 32 -0.72 18.08 -0.69
CA VAL A 32 -2.16 17.80 -0.88
C VAL A 32 -2.71 18.55 -2.09
N ASP A 33 -2.22 19.76 -2.35
CA ASP A 33 -2.62 20.57 -3.51
C ASP A 33 -2.21 19.91 -4.83
N GLU A 34 -1.02 19.30 -4.89
CA GLU A 34 -0.57 18.56 -6.06
C GLU A 34 -1.48 17.36 -6.35
N ILE A 35 -1.84 16.60 -5.31
CA ILE A 35 -2.76 15.45 -5.42
C ILE A 35 -4.14 15.95 -5.91
N ALA A 36 -4.66 17.03 -5.31
CA ALA A 36 -5.96 17.61 -5.67
C ALA A 36 -6.00 18.05 -7.13
N ARG A 37 -4.95 18.75 -7.58
CA ARG A 37 -4.75 19.17 -8.97
C ARG A 37 -4.71 17.98 -9.91
N ARG A 38 -4.00 16.90 -9.55
CA ARG A 38 -3.91 15.69 -10.39
C ARG A 38 -5.27 14.98 -10.53
N LEU A 39 -6.10 15.04 -9.50
CA LEU A 39 -7.45 14.48 -9.46
C LEU A 39 -8.53 15.40 -10.07
N GLY A 40 -8.20 16.66 -10.39
CA GLY A 40 -9.18 17.65 -10.85
C GLY A 40 -10.23 18.02 -9.80
N VAL A 41 -9.86 17.99 -8.52
CA VAL A 41 -10.74 18.32 -7.38
C VAL A 41 -10.13 19.44 -6.54
N SER A 42 -10.93 20.07 -5.68
CA SER A 42 -10.40 21.03 -4.70
C SER A 42 -9.71 20.31 -3.53
N PRO A 43 -8.71 20.93 -2.87
CA PRO A 43 -8.10 20.38 -1.66
C PRO A 43 -9.14 20.07 -0.56
N ALA A 44 -10.20 20.88 -0.45
CA ALA A 44 -11.29 20.65 0.48
C ALA A 44 -12.00 19.28 0.28
N ILE A 45 -12.06 18.77 -0.95
CA ILE A 45 -12.60 17.43 -1.22
C ILE A 45 -11.67 16.35 -0.66
N LEU A 46 -10.35 16.53 -0.77
CA LEU A 46 -9.39 15.60 -0.16
C LEU A 46 -9.51 15.62 1.36
N TYR A 47 -9.53 16.80 1.99
CA TYR A 47 -9.66 16.92 3.44
C TYR A 47 -10.94 16.32 4.01
N ARG A 48 -12.02 16.30 3.22
CA ARG A 48 -13.27 15.61 3.59
C ARG A 48 -13.12 14.08 3.65
N HIS A 49 -12.22 13.50 2.86
CA HIS A 49 -11.96 12.06 2.85
C HIS A 49 -10.81 11.66 3.77
N PHE A 50 -9.80 12.52 3.90
CA PHE A 50 -8.57 12.29 4.65
C PHE A 50 -8.19 13.57 5.39
N PRO A 51 -8.25 13.60 6.74
CA PRO A 51 -8.11 14.84 7.50
C PRO A 51 -6.71 15.47 7.42
N SER A 52 -5.69 14.72 7.00
CA SER A 52 -4.31 15.19 6.83
C SER A 52 -3.61 14.47 5.69
N LYS A 53 -2.45 14.99 5.25
CA LYS A 53 -1.56 14.29 4.30
C LYS A 53 -1.09 12.95 4.87
N GLU A 54 -0.80 12.93 6.17
CA GLU A 54 -0.43 11.73 6.92
C GLU A 54 -1.53 10.68 6.86
N ALA A 55 -2.79 11.04 7.20
CA ALA A 55 -3.90 10.11 7.13
C ALA A 55 -4.16 9.57 5.70
N LEU A 56 -3.89 10.37 4.67
CA LEU A 56 -3.94 9.89 3.29
C LEU A 56 -2.78 8.92 2.98
N TYR A 57 -1.57 9.22 3.44
CA TYR A 57 -0.40 8.37 3.27
C TYR A 57 -0.58 7.02 3.98
N GLU A 58 -1.01 7.04 5.24
CA GLU A 58 -1.37 5.85 6.02
C GLU A 58 -2.44 5.02 5.32
N ALA A 59 -3.46 5.65 4.78
CA ALA A 59 -4.51 4.94 4.06
C ALA A 59 -4.00 4.30 2.77
N VAL A 60 -3.02 4.91 2.09
CA VAL A 60 -2.33 4.28 0.95
C VAL A 60 -1.53 3.08 1.44
N LEU A 61 -0.70 3.22 2.48
CA LEU A 61 0.07 2.11 3.06
C LEU A 61 -0.83 0.94 3.50
N ASN A 62 -1.97 1.23 4.11
CA ASN A 62 -2.93 0.19 4.52
C ASN A 62 -3.59 -0.51 3.32
N ASP A 63 -3.96 0.22 2.26
CA ASP A 63 -4.50 -0.39 1.02
C ASP A 63 -3.47 -1.34 0.37
N ILE A 64 -2.19 -0.97 0.44
CA ILE A 64 -1.06 -1.80 -0.01
C ILE A 64 -0.97 -3.08 0.84
N ALA A 65 -1.01 -2.96 2.17
CA ALA A 65 -0.87 -4.10 3.09
C ALA A 65 -2.01 -5.12 2.93
N CYS A 66 -3.27 -4.66 2.88
CA CYS A 66 -4.44 -5.54 2.79
C CYS A 66 -4.48 -6.36 1.49
N ARG A 67 -4.01 -5.81 0.36
CA ARG A 67 -3.94 -6.57 -0.90
C ARG A 67 -3.00 -7.77 -0.84
N ARG A 68 -2.07 -7.79 0.12
CA ARG A 68 -1.05 -8.83 0.22
C ARG A 68 -1.32 -9.88 1.30
N GLU A 69 -2.04 -9.53 2.36
CA GLU A 69 -2.42 -10.48 3.41
C GLU A 69 -3.15 -11.71 2.82
N SER A 70 -3.97 -11.49 1.80
CA SER A 70 -4.68 -12.56 1.07
C SER A 70 -3.77 -13.58 0.36
N TYR A 71 -2.55 -13.20 -0.05
CA TYR A 71 -1.66 -14.10 -0.77
C TYR A 71 -0.83 -14.99 0.15
N VAL A 72 -0.39 -14.46 1.30
CA VAL A 72 0.45 -15.22 2.23
C VAL A 72 -0.38 -16.32 2.89
N GLU A 73 -1.59 -16.01 3.35
CA GLU A 73 -2.51 -17.02 3.90
C GLU A 73 -2.79 -18.16 2.92
N ALA A 74 -3.00 -17.84 1.64
CA ALA A 74 -3.26 -18.83 0.60
C ALA A 74 -2.06 -19.76 0.33
N VAL A 75 -0.82 -19.28 0.51
CA VAL A 75 0.38 -20.11 0.34
C VAL A 75 0.64 -20.99 1.55
N VAL A 76 0.44 -20.47 2.77
CA VAL A 76 0.63 -21.24 4.01
C VAL A 76 -0.41 -22.35 4.15
N ALA A 77 -1.66 -22.08 3.75
CA ALA A 77 -2.73 -23.07 3.77
C ALA A 77 -2.54 -24.18 2.72
N SER A 78 -1.54 -24.08 1.83
CA SER A 78 -1.31 -25.06 0.77
C SER A 78 -0.34 -26.15 1.21
N GLU A 79 -0.67 -27.41 0.94
CA GLU A 79 0.22 -28.54 1.22
C GLU A 79 1.53 -28.45 0.40
N GLY A 80 2.63 -28.93 0.97
CA GLY A 80 3.92 -29.06 0.29
C GLY A 80 5.12 -29.02 1.23
N SER A 81 6.32 -29.24 0.67
CA SER A 81 7.57 -29.09 1.41
C SER A 81 7.90 -27.61 1.67
N PHE A 82 8.82 -27.35 2.60
CA PHE A 82 9.36 -26.00 2.83
C PHE A 82 9.92 -25.36 1.55
N GLU A 83 10.58 -26.16 0.69
CA GLU A 83 11.07 -25.68 -0.61
C GLU A 83 9.93 -25.21 -1.52
N ASP A 84 8.82 -25.95 -1.54
CA ASP A 84 7.66 -25.59 -2.36
C ASP A 84 6.98 -24.31 -1.86
N VAL A 85 6.93 -24.12 -0.53
CA VAL A 85 6.41 -22.89 0.09
C VAL A 85 7.31 -21.71 -0.26
N LEU A 86 8.64 -21.84 -0.09
CA LEU A 86 9.59 -20.79 -0.46
C LEU A 86 9.47 -20.41 -1.94
N ARG A 87 9.41 -21.41 -2.84
CA ARG A 87 9.29 -21.18 -4.28
C ARG A 87 7.99 -20.42 -4.64
N ARG A 88 6.87 -20.77 -3.99
CA ARG A 88 5.58 -20.09 -4.18
C ARG A 88 5.62 -18.65 -3.68
N ILE A 89 6.14 -18.42 -2.46
CA ILE A 89 6.30 -17.07 -1.88
C ILE A 89 7.18 -16.21 -2.78
N THR A 90 8.35 -16.71 -3.22
CA THR A 90 9.27 -15.97 -4.08
C THR A 90 8.61 -15.59 -5.41
N ARG A 91 7.87 -16.51 -6.05
CA ARG A 91 7.18 -16.23 -7.30
C ARG A 91 6.13 -15.14 -7.12
N ILE A 92 5.28 -15.25 -6.10
CA ILE A 92 4.25 -14.24 -5.81
C ILE A 92 4.88 -12.88 -5.55
N PHE A 93 5.98 -12.83 -4.80
CA PHE A 93 6.70 -11.59 -4.54
C PHE A 93 7.18 -10.94 -5.85
N ILE A 94 7.85 -11.71 -6.71
CA ILE A 94 8.36 -11.23 -8.00
C ILE A 94 7.21 -10.75 -8.89
N ASP A 95 6.14 -11.54 -9.01
CA ASP A 95 4.99 -11.21 -9.86
C ASP A 95 4.26 -9.96 -9.36
N SER A 96 4.16 -9.79 -8.04
CA SER A 96 3.54 -8.62 -7.42
C SER A 96 4.36 -7.34 -7.66
N VAL A 97 5.69 -7.42 -7.53
CA VAL A 97 6.60 -6.30 -7.80
C VAL A 97 6.59 -5.94 -9.29
N ALA A 98 6.54 -6.94 -10.18
CA ALA A 98 6.46 -6.71 -11.62
C ALA A 98 5.13 -6.06 -12.04
N ALA A 99 4.02 -6.45 -11.41
CA ALA A 99 2.70 -5.91 -11.70
C ALA A 99 2.52 -4.45 -11.22
N ASP A 100 3.15 -4.08 -10.11
CA ASP A 100 3.01 -2.76 -9.51
C ASP A 100 4.29 -2.34 -8.74
N PRO A 101 5.31 -1.81 -9.44
CA PRO A 101 6.59 -1.44 -8.85
C PRO A 101 6.51 -0.35 -7.79
N ASP A 102 5.43 0.44 -7.79
CA ASP A 102 5.21 1.51 -6.82
C ASP A 102 5.04 0.95 -5.41
N TYR A 103 4.59 -0.30 -5.25
CA TYR A 103 4.51 -0.94 -3.93
C TYR A 103 5.87 -1.07 -3.26
N LEU A 104 6.85 -1.65 -3.97
CA LEU A 104 8.19 -1.84 -3.42
C LEU A 104 8.87 -0.49 -3.17
N ARG A 105 8.63 0.50 -4.06
CA ARG A 105 9.19 1.84 -3.91
C ARG A 105 8.64 2.55 -2.66
N MET A 106 7.33 2.50 -2.46
CA MET A 106 6.70 3.06 -1.26
C MET A 106 7.18 2.35 0.01
N GLU A 107 7.32 1.02 -0.01
CA GLU A 107 7.84 0.26 1.13
C GLU A 107 9.27 0.69 1.50
N MET A 108 10.15 0.80 0.50
CA MET A 108 11.53 1.24 0.72
C MET A 108 11.63 2.69 1.19
N GLN A 109 10.83 3.60 0.63
CA GLN A 109 10.82 5.01 1.05
C GLN A 109 10.25 5.17 2.45
N SER A 110 9.13 4.50 2.74
CA SER A 110 8.51 4.48 4.06
C SER A 110 9.54 4.03 5.10
N ALA A 111 10.24 2.92 4.90
CA ALA A 111 11.27 2.43 5.83
C ALA A 111 12.35 3.47 6.20
N LEU A 112 12.63 4.44 5.32
CA LEU A 112 13.59 5.52 5.56
C LEU A 112 13.00 6.73 6.31
N GLU A 113 11.68 6.90 6.28
CA GLU A 113 10.98 8.05 6.89
C GLU A 113 10.74 7.88 8.40
N GLY A 114 10.72 6.65 8.91
CA GLY A 114 10.76 6.35 10.36
C GLY A 114 9.52 6.76 11.17
N SER A 115 8.39 7.08 10.53
CA SER A 115 7.13 7.37 11.23
C SER A 115 6.52 6.13 11.90
N GLU A 116 5.65 6.31 12.90
CA GLU A 116 4.98 5.19 13.58
C GLU A 116 4.12 4.37 12.61
N ALA A 117 3.38 5.03 11.72
CA ALA A 117 2.60 4.35 10.69
C ALA A 117 3.45 3.58 9.68
N THR A 118 4.63 4.10 9.33
CA THR A 118 5.62 3.38 8.53
C THR A 118 6.09 2.12 9.24
N ARG A 119 6.40 2.22 10.54
CA ARG A 119 6.84 1.08 11.34
C ARG A 119 5.74 0.04 11.44
N GLN A 120 4.51 0.45 11.70
CA GLN A 120 3.35 -0.45 11.72
C GLN A 120 3.09 -1.08 10.34
N PHE A 121 3.25 -0.33 9.25
CA PHE A 121 3.17 -0.88 7.90
C PHE A 121 4.23 -1.96 7.67
N PHE A 122 5.48 -1.69 8.03
CA PHE A 122 6.57 -2.66 7.95
C PHE A 122 6.33 -3.88 8.84
N GLU A 123 5.90 -3.69 10.09
CA GLU A 123 5.60 -4.79 11.00
C GLU A 123 4.42 -5.63 10.50
N ASN A 124 3.30 -5.03 10.09
CA ASN A 124 2.17 -5.74 9.50
C ASN A 124 2.55 -6.43 8.19
N ARG A 125 3.51 -5.85 7.45
CA ARG A 125 4.08 -6.45 6.24
C ARG A 125 4.91 -7.69 6.60
N TRP A 126 5.77 -7.66 7.60
CA TRP A 126 6.71 -8.76 7.82
C TRP A 126 6.22 -9.77 8.87
N ARG A 127 5.25 -9.42 9.71
CA ARG A 127 4.68 -10.27 10.75
C ARG A 127 4.21 -11.64 10.25
N PRO A 128 3.44 -11.75 9.15
CA PRO A 128 3.04 -13.08 8.68
C PRO A 128 4.21 -13.98 8.27
N PHE A 129 5.35 -13.41 7.87
CA PHE A 129 6.56 -14.17 7.56
C PHE A 129 7.34 -14.56 8.81
N THR A 130 7.41 -13.67 9.81
CA THR A 130 8.08 -13.98 11.09
C THR A 130 7.30 -15.04 11.87
N ASP A 131 5.97 -14.92 11.91
CA ASP A 131 5.10 -15.89 12.58
C ASP A 131 5.23 -17.29 11.94
N LEU A 132 5.40 -17.34 10.61
CA LEU A 132 5.64 -18.56 9.84
C LEU A 132 6.96 -19.26 10.17
N ILE A 133 8.00 -18.49 10.50
CA ILE A 133 9.35 -19.00 10.78
C ILE A 133 9.48 -19.39 12.25
N GLU A 134 8.79 -18.70 13.16
CA GLU A 134 8.85 -18.99 14.60
C GLU A 134 7.96 -20.16 15.03
N TYR A 135 6.97 -20.57 14.23
CA TYR A 135 6.03 -21.67 14.53
C TYR A 135 6.27 -22.99 13.77
N HIS A 136 7.39 -23.11 13.04
CA HIS A 136 7.84 -24.35 12.39
C HIS A 136 9.26 -24.71 12.82
#